data_AF-A0A933H329-F1
#
_entry.id   AF-A0A933H329-F1
#
_cell.length_a   1.000
_cell.length_b   1.000
_cell.length_c   1.000
_cell.angle_alpha   90.00
_cell.angle_beta   90.00
_cell.angle_gamma   90.00
#
_symmetry.space_group_name_H-M   'P 1'
#
loop_
_entity.id
_entity.type
_entity.pdbx_description
1 polymer ?
#
loop_
_entity_poly.entity_id
_entity_poly.type
_entity_poly.pdbx_seq_one_letter_code
_entity_poly.pdbx_strand_id
1 'polypeptide(L)'
;MRPVLVDLPRPATREDYETCLAAARRILEADSRVVAAYVAGEVRHPGHSDIDLLVVLADGVDLSPAIRPADLPPPGPYLASHSFPHYPRRLFRDIHYVFPLFSPLVPLFEKKPVDTVPPPADPEERRLLAAFYAFDYLHKKVYRLLDHQDGGSLPARTLLCHLHTLRYTWSCVENATGAPFGGDFVSRVDSLRGGWFDADPGTAADELASLIQEGARLGFDAAWRLATFFAGLPGNPGGEARFVNRDEAILFTDAVAGPEEAYQASLAGRRSWRIPLAGRRIRFAPVVQPAALSAVLATYARGEGPWSAWIGRSLKAVRSASPVALSPPIQRRTAALDEIARLSLSSPLKNSYPYGFPPAGREGFARRLASALVHRRFRSFARPR
;
A
#
# COMPACT_ATOMS: atom_id res chain seq x y z
N MET A 1 -10.61 -17.09 -22.53
CA MET A 1 -11.67 -17.41 -21.55
C MET A 1 -12.00 -16.10 -20.85
N ARG A 2 -13.27 -15.67 -20.86
CA ARG A 2 -13.65 -14.40 -20.20
C ARG A 2 -13.48 -14.53 -18.68
N PRO A 3 -12.99 -13.50 -17.98
CA PRO A 3 -12.86 -13.52 -16.52
C PRO A 3 -14.24 -13.58 -15.86
N VAL A 4 -14.35 -14.29 -14.74
CA VAL A 4 -15.56 -14.33 -13.91
C VAL A 4 -15.53 -13.18 -12.91
N LEU A 5 -16.51 -12.29 -12.94
CA LEU A 5 -16.60 -11.23 -11.94
C LEU A 5 -17.10 -11.78 -10.58
N VAL A 6 -16.44 -11.39 -9.51
CA VAL A 6 -16.83 -11.65 -8.10
C VAL A 6 -16.79 -10.33 -7.32
N ASP A 7 -17.26 -10.29 -6.07
CA ASP A 7 -17.25 -9.06 -5.24
C ASP A 7 -17.80 -7.84 -6.01
N LEU A 8 -19.03 -7.96 -6.52
CA LEU A 8 -19.63 -6.93 -7.36
C LEU A 8 -19.94 -5.66 -6.55
N PRO A 9 -19.71 -4.46 -7.12
CA PRO A 9 -20.28 -3.23 -6.59
C PRO A 9 -21.79 -3.35 -6.41
N ARG A 10 -22.30 -2.75 -5.33
CA ARG A 10 -23.73 -2.69 -5.00
C ARG A 10 -24.19 -1.24 -5.07
N PRO A 11 -25.42 -0.98 -5.58
CA PRO A 11 -25.99 0.34 -5.54
C PRO A 11 -26.00 0.91 -4.12
N ALA A 12 -25.60 2.17 -3.99
CA ALA A 12 -25.74 2.97 -2.78
C ALA A 12 -25.99 4.42 -3.21
N THR A 13 -26.54 5.22 -2.30
CA THR A 13 -26.82 6.64 -2.49
C THR A 13 -25.83 7.49 -1.71
N ARG A 14 -25.71 8.79 -2.02
CA ARG A 14 -24.92 9.70 -1.17
C ARG A 14 -25.46 9.78 0.25
N GLU A 15 -26.79 9.73 0.40
CA GLU A 15 -27.49 9.72 1.68
C GLU A 15 -27.09 8.51 2.56
N ASP A 16 -26.82 7.34 1.97
CA ASP A 16 -26.31 6.19 2.71
C ASP A 16 -24.94 6.48 3.35
N TYR A 17 -24.04 7.15 2.61
CA TYR A 17 -22.73 7.55 3.14
C TYR A 17 -22.88 8.61 4.23
N GLU A 18 -23.74 9.61 4.02
CA GLU A 18 -24.00 10.68 5.00
C GLU A 18 -24.59 10.10 6.30
N THR A 19 -25.54 9.17 6.19
CA THR A 19 -26.12 8.46 7.34
C THR A 19 -25.06 7.67 8.11
N CYS A 20 -24.20 6.95 7.39
CA CYS A 20 -23.09 6.20 8.01
C CYS A 20 -22.07 7.13 8.68
N LEU A 21 -21.72 8.25 8.05
CA LEU A 21 -20.80 9.25 8.62
C LEU A 21 -21.39 9.94 9.85
N ALA A 22 -22.69 10.23 9.86
CA ALA A 22 -23.39 10.79 11.01
C ALA A 22 -23.45 9.79 12.18
N ALA A 23 -23.64 8.49 11.90
CA ALA A 23 -23.54 7.45 12.91
C ALA A 23 -22.11 7.32 13.46
N ALA A 24 -21.10 7.29 12.56
CA ALA A 24 -19.69 7.23 12.94
C ALA A 24 -19.30 8.42 13.83
N ARG A 25 -19.73 9.63 13.47
CA ARG A 25 -19.53 10.84 14.26
C ARG A 25 -20.09 10.69 15.67
N ARG A 26 -21.35 10.26 15.83
CA ARG A 26 -21.97 10.08 17.16
C ARG A 26 -21.21 9.07 18.03
N ILE A 27 -20.83 7.93 17.46
CA ILE A 27 -20.06 6.89 18.17
C ILE A 27 -18.72 7.45 18.64
N LEU A 28 -17.98 8.10 17.74
CA LEU A 28 -16.65 8.64 18.02
C LEU A 28 -16.69 9.86 18.95
N GLU A 29 -17.73 10.70 18.87
CA GLU A 29 -17.92 11.83 19.79
C GLU A 29 -18.22 11.34 21.22
N ALA A 30 -18.88 10.20 21.39
CA ALA A 30 -19.14 9.61 22.70
C ALA A 30 -17.89 8.99 23.36
N ASP A 31 -16.89 8.55 22.59
CA ASP A 31 -15.66 7.98 23.15
C ASP A 31 -14.73 9.08 23.68
N SER A 32 -14.44 9.05 24.98
CA SER A 32 -13.60 10.05 25.66
C SER A 32 -12.14 10.01 25.25
N ARG A 33 -11.67 8.91 24.64
CA ARG A 33 -10.31 8.79 24.10
C ARG A 33 -10.14 9.53 22.79
N VAL A 34 -11.21 9.69 22.02
CA VAL A 34 -11.18 10.31 20.68
C VAL A 34 -11.19 11.84 20.82
N VAL A 35 -10.20 12.49 20.20
CA VAL A 35 -10.05 13.95 20.19
C VAL A 35 -10.49 14.59 18.87
N ALA A 36 -10.38 13.86 17.76
CA ALA A 36 -10.81 14.30 16.43
C ALA A 36 -11.01 13.09 15.51
N ALA A 37 -11.76 13.28 14.42
CA ALA A 37 -11.86 12.33 13.34
C ALA A 37 -11.91 13.05 12.00
N TYR A 38 -11.30 12.45 10.98
CA TYR A 38 -11.22 12.99 9.62
C TYR A 38 -11.73 11.97 8.62
N VAL A 39 -12.48 12.43 7.63
CA VAL A 39 -12.80 11.68 6.42
C VAL A 39 -11.67 11.90 5.42
N ALA A 40 -11.12 10.82 4.88
CA ALA A 40 -10.11 10.88 3.83
C ALA A 40 -10.76 10.64 2.46
N GLY A 41 -10.47 11.50 1.49
CA GLY A 41 -10.99 11.36 0.13
C GLY A 41 -12.43 11.87 -0.05
N GLU A 42 -13.08 11.43 -1.13
CA GLU A 42 -14.39 11.94 -1.57
C GLU A 42 -15.28 10.81 -2.10
N VAL A 43 -16.57 10.86 -1.79
CA VAL A 43 -17.58 9.97 -2.38
C VAL A 43 -18.00 10.52 -3.75
N ARG A 44 -17.31 10.08 -4.80
CA ARG A 44 -17.65 10.46 -6.20
C ARG A 44 -18.65 9.51 -6.85
N HIS A 45 -18.45 8.22 -6.68
CA HIS A 45 -19.27 7.15 -7.26
C HIS A 45 -19.83 6.27 -6.14
N PRO A 46 -21.02 6.59 -5.61
CA PRO A 46 -21.70 5.79 -4.60
C PRO A 46 -21.77 4.30 -4.99
N GLY A 47 -21.57 3.41 -4.03
CA GLY A 47 -21.54 1.97 -4.25
C GLY A 47 -20.18 1.42 -4.66
N HIS A 48 -19.28 2.28 -5.13
CA HIS A 48 -17.88 1.95 -5.43
C HIS A 48 -16.87 2.57 -4.48
N SER A 49 -17.22 3.66 -3.80
CA SER A 49 -16.33 4.32 -2.83
C SER A 49 -16.42 3.63 -1.47
N ASP A 50 -15.30 3.59 -0.75
CA ASP A 50 -15.28 3.22 0.66
C ASP A 50 -15.38 4.47 1.54
N ILE A 51 -15.83 4.30 2.79
CA ILE A 51 -15.72 5.29 3.84
C ILE A 51 -14.34 5.11 4.47
N ASP A 52 -13.45 6.07 4.22
CA ASP A 52 -12.13 6.13 4.82
C ASP A 52 -12.11 7.12 5.99
N LEU A 53 -11.94 6.63 7.22
CA LEU A 53 -11.82 7.48 8.42
C LEU A 53 -10.44 7.36 9.03
N LEU A 54 -9.87 8.50 9.44
CA LEU A 54 -8.72 8.56 10.33
C LEU A 54 -9.19 9.04 11.71
N VAL A 55 -8.99 8.21 12.74
CA VAL A 55 -9.41 8.53 14.12
C VAL A 55 -8.20 8.99 14.92
N VAL A 56 -8.31 10.16 15.57
CA VAL A 56 -7.26 10.71 16.42
C VAL A 56 -7.62 10.51 17.89
N LEU A 57 -6.75 9.84 18.61
CA LEU A 57 -6.87 9.54 20.04
C LEU A 57 -5.98 10.48 20.86
N ALA A 58 -6.35 10.73 22.12
CA ALA A 58 -5.47 11.37 23.08
C ALA A 58 -4.20 10.54 23.29
N ASP A 59 -3.09 11.19 23.64
CA ASP A 59 -1.83 10.47 23.89
C ASP A 59 -1.91 9.63 25.17
N GLY A 60 -1.23 8.48 25.18
CA GLY A 60 -1.15 7.58 26.35
C GLY A 60 -2.40 6.75 26.63
N VAL A 61 -3.43 6.82 25.78
CA VAL A 61 -4.66 6.02 25.92
C VAL A 61 -4.57 4.68 25.18
N ASP A 62 -5.51 3.79 25.48
CA ASP A 62 -5.66 2.52 24.76
C ASP A 62 -5.97 2.77 23.27
N LEU A 63 -5.17 2.15 22.41
CA LEU A 63 -5.24 2.22 20.95
C LEU A 63 -6.19 1.18 20.34
N SER A 64 -6.98 0.46 21.14
CA SER A 64 -8.03 -0.39 20.62
C SER A 64 -9.03 0.41 19.75
N PRO A 65 -9.58 -0.18 18.67
CA PRO A 65 -10.49 0.54 17.79
C PRO A 65 -11.69 1.11 18.57
N ALA A 66 -11.91 2.42 18.48
CA ALA A 66 -13.07 3.12 19.02
C ALA A 66 -14.33 2.86 18.17
N ILE A 67 -14.15 2.51 16.90
CA ILE A 67 -15.22 2.15 15.98
C ILE A 67 -14.73 1.11 14.96
N ARG A 68 -15.62 0.23 14.54
CA ARG A 68 -15.43 -0.77 13.50
C ARG A 68 -16.53 -0.62 12.44
N PRO A 69 -16.30 -1.05 11.19
CA PRO A 69 -17.35 -1.06 10.17
C PRO A 69 -18.65 -1.74 10.59
N ALA A 70 -18.56 -2.80 11.40
CA ALA A 70 -19.71 -3.54 11.91
C ALA A 70 -20.57 -2.73 12.90
N ASP A 71 -20.05 -1.65 13.46
CA ASP A 71 -20.77 -0.77 14.38
C ASP A 71 -21.63 0.27 13.64
N LEU A 72 -21.46 0.39 12.32
CA LEU A 72 -22.25 1.29 11.47
C LEU A 72 -23.60 0.67 11.11
N PRO A 73 -24.69 1.47 11.04
CA PRO A 73 -25.98 0.97 10.57
C PRO A 73 -25.88 0.49 9.11
N PRO A 74 -26.72 -0.45 8.66
CA PRO A 74 -26.78 -0.80 7.23
C PRO A 74 -27.00 0.44 6.34
N PRO A 75 -26.33 0.57 5.18
CA PRO A 75 -25.40 -0.39 4.57
C PRO A 75 -23.92 -0.25 5.02
N GLY A 76 -23.64 0.40 6.14
CA GLY A 76 -22.31 0.73 6.67
C GLY A 76 -21.24 -0.36 6.62
N PRO A 77 -21.49 -1.62 7.01
CA PRO A 77 -20.49 -2.69 6.90
C PRO A 77 -20.07 -2.99 5.45
N TYR A 78 -20.95 -2.69 4.47
CA TYR A 78 -20.59 -2.72 3.06
C TYR A 78 -19.81 -1.45 2.68
N LEU A 79 -20.23 -0.27 3.14
CA LEU A 79 -19.58 1.01 2.78
C LEU A 79 -18.24 1.28 3.47
N ALA A 80 -17.84 0.52 4.48
CA ALA A 80 -16.54 0.59 5.13
C ALA A 80 -15.87 -0.80 5.12
N SER A 81 -15.09 -1.10 4.09
CA SER A 81 -14.55 -2.44 3.85
C SER A 81 -13.35 -2.80 4.73
N HIS A 82 -12.74 -1.82 5.39
CA HIS A 82 -11.59 -2.02 6.25
C HIS A 82 -11.71 -1.33 7.60
N SER A 83 -10.88 -1.77 8.53
CA SER A 83 -10.72 -1.09 9.82
C SER A 83 -10.23 0.34 9.62
N PHE A 84 -10.74 1.24 10.45
CA PHE A 84 -10.29 2.63 10.48
C PHE A 84 -8.97 2.71 11.26
N PRO A 85 -7.92 3.32 10.70
CA PRO A 85 -6.69 3.53 11.43
C PRO A 85 -6.89 4.54 12.57
N HIS A 86 -6.32 4.22 13.73
CA HIS A 86 -6.35 5.07 14.92
C HIS A 86 -4.92 5.56 15.21
N TYR A 87 -4.78 6.87 15.40
CA TYR A 87 -3.50 7.52 15.65
C TYR A 87 -3.52 8.23 17.01
N PRO A 88 -2.52 8.06 17.87
CA PRO A 88 -2.34 9.00 18.97
C PRO A 88 -2.03 10.39 18.40
N ARG A 89 -2.51 11.43 19.07
CA ARG A 89 -2.39 12.83 18.63
C ARG A 89 -0.95 13.21 18.28
N ARG A 90 0.03 12.77 19.07
CA ARG A 90 1.45 13.02 18.81
C ARG A 90 1.94 12.51 17.45
N LEU A 91 1.40 11.39 16.97
CA LEU A 91 1.79 10.79 15.70
C LEU A 91 1.02 11.41 14.54
N PHE A 92 -0.26 11.77 14.77
CA PHE A 92 -1.06 12.47 13.77
C PHE A 92 -0.47 13.84 13.39
N ARG A 93 0.35 14.44 14.28
CA ARG A 93 1.13 15.64 13.97
C ARG A 93 1.94 15.51 12.67
N ASP A 94 2.49 14.34 12.39
CA ASP A 94 3.31 14.09 11.20
C ASP A 94 2.51 13.39 10.08
N ILE A 95 1.17 13.50 10.07
CA ILE A 95 0.31 12.80 9.10
C ILE A 95 0.68 13.09 7.63
N HIS A 96 1.10 14.32 7.32
CA HIS A 96 1.57 14.72 5.98
C HIS A 96 2.92 14.14 5.56
N TYR A 97 3.62 13.47 6.48
CA TYR A 97 4.84 12.69 6.23
C TYR A 97 4.57 11.19 6.21
N VAL A 98 3.33 10.76 6.47
CA VAL A 98 2.88 9.36 6.44
C VAL A 98 1.96 9.13 5.24
N PHE A 99 1.00 10.03 5.03
CA PHE A 99 0.03 9.99 3.95
C PHE A 99 0.34 11.01 2.86
N PRO A 100 0.04 10.67 1.59
CA PRO A 100 0.27 11.59 0.49
C PRO A 100 -0.53 12.90 0.63
N LEU A 101 0.08 14.01 0.20
CA LEU A 101 -0.43 15.37 0.41
C LEU A 101 -1.72 15.71 -0.33
N PHE A 102 -2.09 14.93 -1.34
CA PHE A 102 -3.21 15.20 -2.24
C PHE A 102 -4.49 14.43 -1.89
N SER A 103 -4.48 13.64 -0.80
CA SER A 103 -5.71 13.10 -0.23
C SER A 103 -6.29 14.13 0.72
N PRO A 104 -7.43 14.76 0.41
CA PRO A 104 -8.03 15.73 1.32
C PRO A 104 -8.41 15.02 2.63
N LEU A 105 -8.05 15.64 3.75
CA LEU A 105 -8.49 15.25 5.09
C LEU A 105 -9.56 16.26 5.52
N VAL A 106 -10.82 15.86 5.43
CA VAL A 106 -11.96 16.71 5.80
C VAL A 106 -12.31 16.39 7.25
N PRO A 107 -12.32 17.37 8.18
CA PRO A 107 -12.74 17.12 9.55
C PRO A 107 -14.18 16.60 9.59
N LEU A 108 -14.38 15.44 10.21
CA LEU A 108 -15.71 14.96 10.59
C LEU A 108 -16.18 15.70 11.85
N PHE A 109 -15.27 15.82 12.83
CA PHE A 109 -15.38 16.68 14.01
C PHE A 109 -14.01 16.85 14.68
N GLU A 110 -13.85 17.91 15.47
CA GLU A 110 -12.68 18.14 16.31
C GLU A 110 -13.12 18.61 17.71
N LYS A 111 -12.92 17.78 18.75
CA LYS A 111 -13.15 18.19 20.14
C LYS A 111 -11.99 19.06 20.65
N LYS A 112 -10.80 18.80 20.14
CA LYS A 112 -9.57 19.55 20.42
C LYS A 112 -8.84 19.79 19.10
N PRO A 113 -8.24 20.97 18.90
CA PRO A 113 -7.38 21.22 17.76
C PRO A 113 -6.28 20.16 17.66
N VAL A 114 -6.04 19.66 16.45
CA VAL A 114 -4.95 18.74 16.17
C VAL A 114 -3.90 19.46 15.33
N ASP A 115 -2.76 19.75 15.96
CA ASP A 115 -1.67 20.44 15.31
C ASP A 115 -0.94 19.49 14.35
N THR A 116 -1.07 19.73 13.05
CA THR A 116 -0.31 19.02 12.01
C THR A 116 0.88 19.85 11.55
N VAL A 117 2.01 19.19 11.30
CA VAL A 117 3.18 19.82 10.68
C VAL A 117 2.92 19.90 9.18
N PRO A 118 2.95 21.10 8.58
CA PRO A 118 2.67 21.26 7.16
C PRO A 118 3.72 20.53 6.32
N PRO A 119 3.40 20.19 5.06
CA PRO A 119 4.41 19.69 4.12
C PRO A 119 5.57 20.68 3.95
N PRO A 120 6.75 20.21 3.51
CA PRO A 120 7.91 21.06 3.32
C PRO A 120 7.60 22.23 2.37
N ALA A 121 8.13 23.41 2.71
CA ALA A 121 7.95 24.63 1.92
C ALA A 121 8.86 24.65 0.68
N ASP A 122 10.01 23.98 0.74
CA ASP A 122 10.93 23.83 -0.40
C ASP A 122 10.31 22.90 -1.46
N PRO A 123 10.17 23.36 -2.73
CA PRO A 123 9.74 22.52 -3.84
C PRO A 123 10.54 21.23 -4.01
N GLU A 124 11.86 21.25 -3.90
CA GLU A 124 12.69 20.05 -4.13
C GLU A 124 12.46 19.00 -3.04
N GLU A 125 12.34 19.43 -1.80
CA GLU A 125 11.94 18.57 -0.69
C GLU A 125 10.55 17.95 -0.88
N ARG A 126 9.59 18.72 -1.42
CA ARG A 126 8.26 18.19 -1.77
C ARG A 126 8.33 17.15 -2.89
N ARG A 127 9.13 17.40 -3.93
CA ARG A 127 9.33 16.46 -5.04
C ARG A 127 9.91 15.14 -4.53
N LEU A 128 10.92 15.22 -3.66
CA LEU A 128 11.54 14.04 -3.06
C LEU A 128 10.54 13.26 -2.19
N LEU A 129 9.77 13.96 -1.35
CA LEU A 129 8.73 13.31 -0.54
C LEU A 129 7.66 12.65 -1.42
N ALA A 130 7.25 13.29 -2.52
CA ALA A 130 6.33 12.71 -3.50
C ALA A 130 6.89 11.44 -4.16
N ALA A 131 8.19 11.39 -4.46
CA ALA A 131 8.85 10.21 -5.02
C ALA A 131 8.84 9.03 -4.03
N PHE A 132 9.09 9.29 -2.75
CA PHE A 132 9.01 8.29 -1.68
C PHE A 132 7.59 7.76 -1.49
N TYR A 133 6.58 8.63 -1.54
CA TYR A 133 5.18 8.21 -1.57
C TYR A 133 4.89 7.34 -2.80
N ALA A 134 5.32 7.76 -3.99
CA ALA A 134 5.10 7.00 -5.21
C ALA A 134 5.63 5.57 -5.06
N PHE A 135 6.88 5.42 -4.64
CA PHE A 135 7.55 4.15 -4.41
C PHE A 135 6.81 3.25 -3.41
N ASP A 136 6.40 3.82 -2.28
CA ASP A 136 5.66 3.11 -1.23
C ASP A 136 4.34 2.55 -1.73
N TYR A 137 3.62 3.26 -2.59
CA TYR A 137 2.33 2.76 -3.09
C TYR A 137 2.46 1.90 -4.34
N LEU A 138 3.48 2.14 -5.18
CA LEU A 138 3.62 1.54 -6.49
C LEU A 138 3.77 0.02 -6.44
N HIS A 139 4.71 -0.49 -5.65
CA HIS A 139 5.01 -1.92 -5.62
C HIS A 139 3.79 -2.79 -5.23
N LYS A 140 3.09 -2.41 -4.15
CA LYS A 140 1.87 -3.09 -3.70
C LYS A 140 0.76 -2.99 -4.73
N LYS A 141 0.67 -1.86 -5.45
CA LYS A 141 -0.34 -1.66 -6.48
C LYS A 141 -0.09 -2.52 -7.70
N VAL A 142 1.14 -2.53 -8.20
CA VAL A 142 1.57 -3.36 -9.33
C VAL A 142 1.42 -4.83 -9.01
N TYR A 143 1.92 -5.29 -7.86
CA TYR A 143 1.83 -6.70 -7.46
C TYR A 143 0.38 -7.22 -7.45
N ARG A 144 -0.57 -6.43 -6.90
CA ARG A 144 -1.99 -6.80 -6.87
C ARG A 144 -2.60 -6.89 -8.26
N LEU A 145 -2.34 -5.92 -9.14
CA LEU A 145 -2.85 -5.95 -10.51
C LEU A 145 -2.30 -7.15 -11.27
N LEU A 146 -1.00 -7.40 -11.12
CA LEU A 146 -0.34 -8.58 -11.63
C LEU A 146 -1.10 -9.84 -11.18
N ASP A 147 -1.28 -10.08 -9.87
CA ASP A 147 -1.94 -11.30 -9.36
C ASP A 147 -3.34 -11.57 -9.94
N HIS A 148 -4.08 -10.51 -10.27
CA HIS A 148 -5.43 -10.61 -10.86
C HIS A 148 -5.43 -10.91 -12.36
N GLN A 149 -4.36 -10.64 -13.12
CA GLN A 149 -4.26 -11.00 -14.54
C GLN A 149 -4.22 -12.51 -14.77
N ASP A 150 -3.69 -13.27 -13.80
CA ASP A 150 -3.63 -14.74 -13.86
C ASP A 150 -4.87 -15.41 -13.23
N GLY A 151 -5.78 -14.59 -12.66
CA GLY A 151 -6.97 -15.06 -11.98
C GLY A 151 -8.09 -15.33 -12.97
N GLY A 152 -8.73 -16.50 -12.88
CA GLY A 152 -10.01 -16.74 -13.55
C GLY A 152 -11.16 -15.89 -12.97
N SER A 153 -10.95 -15.27 -11.80
CA SER A 153 -11.93 -14.45 -11.10
C SER A 153 -11.40 -13.04 -10.79
N LEU A 154 -12.20 -12.02 -11.07
CA LEU A 154 -11.90 -10.62 -10.81
C LEU A 154 -12.83 -10.05 -9.73
N PRO A 155 -12.34 -9.72 -8.51
CA PRO A 155 -13.12 -9.03 -7.50
C PRO A 155 -13.38 -7.57 -7.90
N ALA A 156 -14.50 -7.34 -8.58
CA ALA A 156 -14.78 -6.12 -9.32
C ALA A 156 -14.73 -4.86 -8.45
N ARG A 157 -15.42 -4.85 -7.30
CA ARG A 157 -15.42 -3.71 -6.39
C ARG A 157 -14.01 -3.39 -5.91
N THR A 158 -13.31 -4.40 -5.38
CA THR A 158 -11.93 -4.25 -4.89
C THR A 158 -11.00 -3.71 -5.99
N LEU A 159 -11.09 -4.26 -7.20
CA LEU A 159 -10.26 -3.86 -8.34
C LEU A 159 -10.57 -2.45 -8.82
N LEU A 160 -11.84 -2.07 -8.94
CA LEU A 160 -12.23 -0.71 -9.31
C LEU A 160 -11.74 0.32 -8.29
N CYS A 161 -11.77 -0.01 -6.99
CA CYS A 161 -11.20 0.85 -5.95
C CYS A 161 -9.69 0.96 -6.12
N HIS A 162 -9.02 -0.18 -6.29
CA HIS A 162 -7.58 -0.25 -6.45
C HIS A 162 -7.10 0.53 -7.68
N LEU A 163 -7.75 0.35 -8.83
CA LEU A 163 -7.52 1.08 -10.08
C LEU A 163 -7.75 2.58 -9.88
N HIS A 164 -8.83 2.99 -9.21
CA HIS A 164 -9.07 4.41 -8.94
C HIS A 164 -7.97 5.02 -8.06
N THR A 165 -7.49 4.28 -7.05
CA THR A 165 -6.42 4.78 -6.18
C THR A 165 -5.09 4.96 -6.91
N LEU A 166 -4.91 4.38 -8.10
CA LEU A 166 -3.73 4.59 -8.92
C LEU A 166 -3.51 6.07 -9.20
N ARG A 167 -4.55 6.84 -9.53
CA ARG A 167 -4.44 8.28 -9.83
C ARG A 167 -3.58 9.06 -8.83
N TYR A 168 -3.67 8.73 -7.54
CA TYR A 168 -2.89 9.33 -6.47
C TYR A 168 -1.39 8.99 -6.56
N THR A 169 -1.05 7.74 -6.86
CA THR A 169 0.34 7.35 -7.12
C THR A 169 0.87 8.04 -8.38
N TRP A 170 0.01 8.29 -9.38
CA TRP A 170 0.41 8.92 -10.64
C TRP A 170 0.69 10.40 -10.38
N SER A 171 -0.17 11.09 -9.63
CA SER A 171 0.08 12.45 -9.16
C SER A 171 1.38 12.56 -8.33
N CYS A 172 1.73 11.54 -7.53
CA CYS A 172 3.04 11.48 -6.88
C CYS A 172 4.20 11.42 -7.89
N VAL A 173 4.09 10.60 -8.93
CA VAL A 173 5.11 10.48 -10.00
C VAL A 173 5.22 11.79 -10.77
N GLU A 174 4.10 12.41 -11.13
CA GLU A 174 4.06 13.72 -11.80
C GLU A 174 4.73 14.79 -10.96
N ASN A 175 4.38 14.87 -9.67
CA ASN A 175 4.99 15.84 -8.75
C ASN A 175 6.49 15.60 -8.57
N ALA A 176 6.94 14.34 -8.48
CA ALA A 176 8.36 14.04 -8.39
C ALA A 176 9.13 14.43 -9.67
N THR A 177 8.61 14.02 -10.82
CA THR A 177 9.30 14.09 -12.11
C THR A 177 9.08 15.39 -12.88
N GLY A 178 8.03 16.15 -12.53
CA GLY A 178 7.62 17.36 -13.24
C GLY A 178 6.92 17.09 -14.58
N ALA A 179 6.60 15.84 -14.91
CA ALA A 179 6.04 15.45 -16.19
C ALA A 179 4.69 14.72 -16.04
N PRO A 180 3.68 15.03 -16.88
CA PRO A 180 2.40 14.33 -16.89
C PRO A 180 2.55 12.80 -17.01
N PHE A 181 1.65 12.06 -16.37
CA PHE A 181 1.69 10.60 -16.31
C PHE A 181 0.29 9.96 -16.30
N GLY A 182 0.15 8.82 -16.99
CA GLY A 182 -1.10 8.05 -17.02
C GLY A 182 -2.07 8.36 -18.15
N GLY A 183 -1.91 9.48 -18.87
CA GLY A 183 -2.77 9.78 -20.03
C GLY A 183 -4.27 9.74 -19.70
N ASP A 184 -5.04 9.03 -20.52
CA ASP A 184 -6.49 8.83 -20.38
C ASP A 184 -6.87 7.66 -19.46
N PHE A 185 -5.89 6.95 -18.88
CA PHE A 185 -6.15 5.83 -17.98
C PHE A 185 -7.11 6.19 -16.84
N VAL A 186 -6.88 7.34 -16.19
CA VAL A 186 -7.69 7.79 -15.04
C VAL A 186 -9.12 8.09 -15.48
N SER A 187 -9.32 8.75 -16.63
CA SER A 187 -10.66 9.06 -17.12
C SER A 187 -11.42 7.81 -17.54
N ARG A 188 -10.75 6.80 -18.10
CA ARG A 188 -11.36 5.49 -18.40
C ARG A 188 -11.77 4.73 -17.15
N VAL A 189 -10.93 4.70 -16.11
CA VAL A 189 -11.29 4.12 -14.81
C VAL A 189 -12.51 4.84 -14.20
N ASP A 190 -12.52 6.17 -14.21
CA ASP A 190 -13.63 6.95 -13.68
C ASP A 190 -14.91 6.75 -14.52
N SER A 191 -14.78 6.60 -15.84
CA SER A 191 -15.91 6.29 -16.74
C SER A 191 -16.50 4.91 -16.45
N LEU A 192 -15.66 3.88 -16.30
CA LEU A 192 -16.12 2.52 -15.95
C LEU A 192 -16.80 2.51 -14.58
N ARG A 193 -16.28 3.26 -13.60
CA ARG A 193 -16.90 3.39 -12.27
C ARG A 193 -18.23 4.14 -12.34
N GLY A 194 -18.30 5.21 -13.14
CA GLY A 194 -19.51 6.02 -13.29
C GLY A 194 -20.65 5.29 -13.99
N GLY A 195 -20.34 4.48 -15.01
CA GLY A 195 -21.33 3.72 -15.79
C GLY A 195 -21.50 2.26 -15.37
N TRP A 196 -20.90 1.83 -14.24
CA TRP A 196 -20.84 0.41 -13.89
C TRP A 196 -22.20 -0.27 -13.79
N PHE A 197 -23.18 0.40 -13.18
CA PHE A 197 -24.52 -0.16 -12.97
C PHE A 197 -25.38 -0.20 -14.22
N ASP A 198 -25.00 0.55 -15.26
CA ASP A 198 -25.71 0.64 -16.54
C ASP A 198 -25.04 -0.17 -17.66
N ALA A 199 -23.79 -0.61 -17.44
CA ALA A 199 -23.00 -1.32 -18.44
C ALA A 199 -23.42 -2.79 -18.59
N ASP A 200 -23.32 -3.31 -19.81
CA ASP A 200 -23.40 -4.76 -20.04
C ASP A 200 -22.30 -5.48 -19.21
N PRO A 201 -22.63 -6.53 -18.43
CA PRO A 201 -21.66 -7.22 -17.59
C PRO A 201 -20.45 -7.79 -18.34
N GLY A 202 -20.64 -8.21 -19.59
CA GLY A 202 -19.57 -8.70 -20.45
C GLY A 202 -18.62 -7.58 -20.86
N THR A 203 -19.17 -6.45 -21.32
CA THR A 203 -18.39 -5.25 -21.64
C THR A 203 -17.65 -4.70 -20.42
N ALA A 204 -18.30 -4.62 -19.26
CA ALA A 204 -17.67 -4.16 -18.01
C ALA A 204 -16.52 -5.08 -17.56
N ALA A 205 -16.69 -6.40 -17.73
CA ALA A 205 -15.64 -7.37 -17.40
C ALA A 205 -14.43 -7.24 -18.34
N ASP A 206 -14.67 -7.10 -19.64
CA ASP A 206 -13.60 -6.97 -20.65
C ASP A 206 -12.84 -5.63 -20.45
N GLU A 207 -13.54 -4.52 -20.18
CA GLU A 207 -12.90 -3.24 -19.88
C GLU A 207 -12.13 -3.26 -18.56
N LEU A 208 -12.69 -3.87 -17.50
CA LEU A 208 -11.99 -4.03 -16.23
C LEU A 208 -10.69 -4.82 -16.40
N ALA A 209 -10.72 -5.92 -17.16
CA ALA A 209 -9.54 -6.73 -17.45
C ALA A 209 -8.47 -5.93 -18.23
N SER A 210 -8.92 -5.16 -19.23
CA SER A 210 -8.06 -4.25 -20.01
C SER A 210 -7.36 -3.22 -19.11
N LEU A 211 -8.11 -2.54 -18.24
CA LEU A 211 -7.58 -1.55 -17.29
C LEU A 211 -6.63 -2.16 -16.25
N ILE A 212 -6.83 -3.42 -15.85
CA ILE A 212 -5.88 -4.13 -14.98
C ILE A 212 -4.56 -4.38 -15.72
N GLN A 213 -4.61 -4.75 -16.99
CA GLN A 213 -3.42 -4.94 -17.81
C GLN A 213 -2.65 -3.63 -18.00
N GLU A 214 -3.35 -2.59 -18.41
CA GLU A 214 -2.79 -1.26 -18.63
C GLU A 214 -2.24 -0.65 -17.33
N GLY A 215 -2.99 -0.70 -16.24
CA GLY A 215 -2.57 -0.19 -14.94
C GLY A 215 -1.31 -0.88 -14.40
N ALA A 216 -1.13 -2.18 -14.67
CA ALA A 216 0.09 -2.89 -14.33
C ALA A 216 1.28 -2.37 -15.15
N ARG A 217 1.14 -2.25 -16.48
CA ARG A 217 2.19 -1.75 -17.39
C ARG A 217 2.59 -0.31 -17.05
N LEU A 218 1.61 0.57 -16.83
CA LEU A 218 1.83 1.93 -16.35
C LEU A 218 2.57 1.93 -15.01
N GLY A 219 2.34 0.96 -14.14
CA GLY A 219 3.10 0.83 -12.91
C GLY A 219 4.60 0.54 -13.13
N PHE A 220 4.97 -0.22 -14.16
CA PHE A 220 6.37 -0.40 -14.54
C PHE A 220 6.95 0.88 -15.17
N ASP A 221 6.18 1.59 -16.00
CA ASP A 221 6.61 2.88 -16.54
C ASP A 221 6.87 3.90 -15.43
N ALA A 222 6.00 3.95 -14.41
CA ALA A 222 6.19 4.77 -13.23
C ALA A 222 7.47 4.42 -12.48
N ALA A 223 7.79 3.12 -12.36
CA ALA A 223 9.02 2.67 -11.72
C ALA A 223 10.28 3.18 -12.45
N TRP A 224 10.29 3.14 -13.78
CA TRP A 224 11.39 3.67 -14.59
C TRP A 224 11.54 5.18 -14.45
N ARG A 225 10.43 5.92 -14.48
CA ARG A 225 10.46 7.38 -14.27
C ARG A 225 10.99 7.75 -12.90
N LEU A 226 10.55 7.06 -11.86
CA LEU A 226 11.08 7.24 -10.51
C LEU A 226 12.56 6.86 -10.43
N ALA A 227 12.97 5.78 -11.09
CA ALA A 227 14.38 5.36 -11.12
C ALA A 227 15.27 6.43 -11.77
N THR A 228 14.84 7.01 -12.89
CA THR A 228 15.55 8.15 -13.52
C THR A 228 15.63 9.35 -12.59
N PHE A 229 14.52 9.69 -11.91
CA PHE A 229 14.51 10.76 -10.90
C PHE A 229 15.53 10.49 -9.79
N PHE A 230 15.53 9.28 -9.21
CA PHE A 230 16.43 8.92 -8.13
C PHE A 230 17.89 8.85 -8.58
N ALA A 231 18.18 8.33 -9.77
CA ALA A 231 19.54 8.29 -10.33
C ALA A 231 20.12 9.68 -10.59
N GLY A 232 19.26 10.69 -10.82
CA GLY A 232 19.67 12.09 -10.96
C GLY A 232 20.01 12.79 -9.64
N LEU A 233 19.74 12.16 -8.48
CA LEU A 233 20.04 12.76 -7.17
C LEU A 233 21.54 12.66 -6.84
N PRO A 234 22.16 13.71 -6.26
CA PRO A 234 23.56 13.67 -5.85
C PRO A 234 23.84 12.51 -4.90
N GLY A 235 24.88 11.72 -5.22
CA GLY A 235 25.33 10.63 -4.37
C GLY A 235 24.49 9.35 -4.43
N ASN A 236 23.59 9.21 -5.42
CA ASN A 236 22.80 8.00 -5.63
C ASN A 236 23.27 7.17 -6.87
N PRO A 237 24.32 6.35 -6.74
CA PRO A 237 24.71 5.40 -7.80
C PRO A 237 23.70 4.27 -8.03
N GLY A 238 22.64 4.14 -7.21
CA GLY A 238 21.78 2.95 -7.21
C GLY A 238 22.56 1.69 -6.81
N GLY A 239 21.89 0.54 -6.84
CA GLY A 239 22.55 -0.75 -6.65
C GLY A 239 21.59 -1.91 -6.78
N GLU A 240 22.05 -3.03 -7.32
CA GLU A 240 21.23 -4.23 -7.41
C GLU A 240 20.94 -4.77 -6.02
N ALA A 241 19.68 -5.16 -5.78
CA ALA A 241 19.24 -5.67 -4.50
C ALA A 241 18.04 -6.59 -4.66
N ARG A 242 17.88 -7.49 -3.70
CA ARG A 242 16.65 -8.27 -3.56
C ARG A 242 15.98 -7.96 -2.23
N PHE A 243 14.74 -7.50 -2.30
CA PHE A 243 13.87 -7.30 -1.15
C PHE A 243 12.85 -8.44 -1.08
N VAL A 244 12.70 -9.04 0.09
CA VAL A 244 11.75 -10.15 0.30
C VAL A 244 10.91 -9.90 1.54
N ASN A 245 9.59 -9.84 1.34
CA ASN A 245 8.59 -9.88 2.40
C ASN A 245 7.85 -11.24 2.37
N ARG A 246 6.96 -11.44 3.34
CA ARG A 246 6.19 -12.66 3.58
C ARG A 246 5.56 -13.28 2.34
N ASP A 247 4.98 -12.45 1.48
CA ASP A 247 4.19 -12.90 0.33
C ASP A 247 4.72 -12.32 -1.01
N GLU A 248 5.74 -11.45 -0.95
CA GLU A 248 6.20 -10.64 -2.10
C GLU A 248 7.73 -10.65 -2.18
N ALA A 249 8.26 -10.71 -3.40
CA ALA A 249 9.67 -10.49 -3.67
C ALA A 249 9.80 -9.37 -4.70
N ILE A 250 10.70 -8.42 -4.44
CA ILE A 250 11.06 -7.38 -5.39
C ILE A 250 12.52 -7.60 -5.76
N LEU A 251 12.80 -7.68 -7.06
CA LEU A 251 14.14 -7.77 -7.60
C LEU A 251 14.50 -6.43 -8.23
N PHE A 252 15.49 -5.75 -7.65
CA PHE A 252 16.08 -4.53 -8.20
C PHE A 252 17.32 -4.91 -9.01
N THR A 253 17.32 -4.65 -10.31
CA THR A 253 18.38 -5.08 -11.22
C THR A 253 18.51 -4.13 -12.41
N ASP A 254 19.72 -4.06 -12.96
CA ASP A 254 20.00 -3.37 -14.23
C ASP A 254 19.96 -4.33 -15.43
N ALA A 255 19.73 -5.62 -15.18
CA ALA A 255 19.67 -6.66 -16.22
C ALA A 255 18.45 -6.52 -17.15
N VAL A 256 17.54 -5.60 -16.87
CA VAL A 256 16.34 -5.34 -17.67
C VAL A 256 16.38 -3.91 -18.18
N ALA A 257 16.30 -3.74 -19.49
CA ALA A 257 16.57 -2.46 -20.16
C ALA A 257 15.39 -1.47 -20.08
N GLY A 258 14.16 -1.98 -19.92
CA GLY A 258 12.97 -1.14 -20.00
C GLY A 258 11.75 -1.68 -19.25
N PRO A 259 10.72 -0.84 -19.09
CA PRO A 259 9.53 -1.16 -18.30
C PRO A 259 8.74 -2.34 -18.88
N GLU A 260 8.62 -2.46 -20.21
CA GLU A 260 7.92 -3.58 -20.85
C GLU A 260 8.64 -4.92 -20.61
N GLU A 261 9.96 -4.95 -20.74
CA GLU A 261 10.74 -6.16 -20.47
C GLU A 261 10.62 -6.59 -19.00
N ALA A 262 10.57 -5.63 -18.07
CA ALA A 262 10.37 -5.90 -16.65
C ALA A 262 8.97 -6.43 -16.33
N TYR A 263 7.96 -5.89 -17.01
CA TYR A 263 6.58 -6.38 -16.95
C TYR A 263 6.51 -7.84 -17.42
N GLN A 264 7.09 -8.16 -18.58
CA GLN A 264 7.13 -9.52 -19.12
C GLN A 264 7.94 -10.48 -18.23
N ALA A 265 9.08 -10.05 -17.71
CA ALA A 265 9.89 -10.84 -16.77
C ALA A 265 9.12 -11.14 -15.47
N SER A 266 8.35 -10.17 -14.97
CA SER A 266 7.52 -10.31 -13.77
C SER A 266 6.31 -11.23 -14.00
N LEU A 267 5.80 -11.31 -15.23
CA LEU A 267 4.79 -12.30 -15.65
C LEU A 267 5.38 -13.71 -15.74
N ALA A 268 6.54 -13.85 -16.40
CA ALA A 268 7.19 -15.14 -16.60
C ALA A 268 7.72 -15.76 -15.28
N GLY A 269 8.14 -14.94 -14.33
CA GLY A 269 8.71 -15.36 -13.05
C GLY A 269 7.72 -15.94 -12.03
N ARG A 270 6.41 -15.91 -12.32
CA ARG A 270 5.37 -16.32 -11.37
C ARG A 270 5.32 -17.83 -11.20
N ARG A 271 5.82 -18.32 -10.07
CA ARG A 271 5.70 -19.73 -9.68
C ARG A 271 4.68 -19.88 -8.55
N SER A 272 3.68 -20.74 -8.76
CA SER A 272 2.75 -21.14 -7.71
C SER A 272 3.36 -22.24 -6.85
N TRP A 273 3.72 -21.94 -5.60
CA TRP A 273 4.21 -22.96 -4.66
C TRP A 273 3.07 -23.40 -3.74
N ARG A 274 2.72 -24.68 -3.78
CA ARG A 274 1.76 -25.27 -2.83
C ARG A 274 2.53 -25.67 -1.57
N ILE A 275 2.26 -25.01 -0.43
CA ILE A 275 2.85 -25.43 0.84
C ILE A 275 2.09 -26.68 1.32
N PRO A 276 2.75 -27.85 1.44
CA PRO A 276 2.06 -29.13 1.65
C PRO A 276 1.23 -29.24 2.94
N LEU A 277 1.52 -28.43 3.96
CA LEU A 277 0.92 -28.56 5.30
C LEU A 277 -0.12 -27.49 5.66
N ALA A 278 -0.31 -26.46 4.82
CA ALA A 278 -1.24 -25.36 5.11
C ALA A 278 -2.37 -25.22 4.10
N GLY A 279 -2.38 -26.02 3.02
CA GLY A 279 -3.32 -25.88 1.89
C GLY A 279 -3.21 -24.55 1.12
N ARG A 280 -2.50 -23.56 1.65
CA ARG A 280 -2.29 -22.24 1.04
C ARG A 280 -1.22 -22.31 -0.04
N ARG A 281 -1.58 -21.88 -1.25
CA ARG A 281 -0.62 -21.52 -2.29
C ARG A 281 0.00 -20.18 -1.89
N ILE A 282 1.33 -20.11 -1.86
CA ILE A 282 2.02 -18.82 -1.87
C ILE A 282 2.54 -18.64 -3.30
N ARG A 283 2.00 -17.64 -3.99
CA ARG A 283 2.53 -17.20 -5.28
C ARG A 283 3.73 -16.32 -5.00
N PHE A 284 4.93 -16.81 -5.32
CA PHE A 284 6.12 -15.96 -5.36
C PHE A 284 6.25 -15.45 -6.78
N ALA A 285 5.87 -14.19 -6.99
CA ALA A 285 6.16 -13.44 -8.20
C ALA A 285 7.25 -12.41 -7.84
N PRO A 286 8.48 -12.53 -8.36
CA PRO A 286 9.41 -11.43 -8.28
C PRO A 286 8.86 -10.28 -9.14
N VAL A 287 8.52 -9.15 -8.51
CA VAL A 287 8.29 -7.90 -9.26
C VAL A 287 9.67 -7.35 -9.60
N VAL A 288 10.00 -7.33 -10.88
CA VAL A 288 11.29 -6.82 -11.37
C VAL A 288 11.21 -5.30 -11.46
N GLN A 289 12.22 -4.61 -10.94
CA GLN A 289 12.27 -3.15 -10.82
C GLN A 289 13.69 -2.67 -11.13
N PRO A 290 13.86 -1.39 -11.54
CA PRO A 290 15.19 -0.82 -11.78
C PRO A 290 16.04 -0.80 -10.51
N ALA A 291 17.35 -1.02 -10.64
CA ALA A 291 18.28 -1.02 -9.51
C ALA A 291 18.25 0.28 -8.69
N ALA A 292 18.06 1.43 -9.34
CA ALA A 292 18.07 2.74 -8.68
C ALA A 292 17.00 2.90 -7.58
N LEU A 293 15.89 2.15 -7.66
CA LEU A 293 14.83 2.19 -6.64
C LEU A 293 15.23 1.52 -5.32
N SER A 294 16.27 0.68 -5.32
CA SER A 294 16.76 0.05 -4.08
C SER A 294 17.27 1.09 -3.07
N ALA A 295 17.70 2.27 -3.55
CA ALA A 295 18.16 3.38 -2.73
C ALA A 295 17.08 3.88 -1.75
N VAL A 296 15.79 3.80 -2.12
CA VAL A 296 14.69 4.19 -1.22
C VAL A 296 14.61 3.26 -0.01
N LEU A 297 14.65 1.95 -0.24
CA LEU A 297 14.66 0.96 0.85
C LEU A 297 15.95 1.04 1.68
N ALA A 298 17.10 1.29 1.04
CA ALA A 298 18.35 1.52 1.75
C ALA A 298 18.30 2.77 2.63
N THR A 299 17.60 3.81 2.18
CA THR A 299 17.35 5.04 2.96
C THR A 299 16.49 4.74 4.19
N TYR A 300 15.38 4.04 4.00
CA TYR A 300 14.52 3.63 5.11
C TYR A 300 15.22 2.70 6.10
N ALA A 301 16.11 1.81 5.64
CA ALA A 301 16.87 0.92 6.51
C ALA A 301 17.82 1.64 7.48
N ARG A 302 18.07 2.94 7.31
CA ARG A 302 18.92 3.76 8.19
C ARG A 302 18.19 4.36 9.39
N GLY A 303 16.86 4.27 9.45
CA GLY A 303 16.11 4.67 10.63
C GLY A 303 16.38 3.76 11.82
N GLU A 304 15.99 4.21 13.01
CA GLU A 304 16.34 3.55 14.29
C GLU A 304 15.20 2.68 14.84
N GLY A 305 14.02 2.69 14.22
CA GLY A 305 12.86 1.99 14.73
C GLY A 305 12.63 0.60 14.13
N PRO A 306 11.53 -0.05 14.57
CA PRO A 306 11.23 -1.41 14.18
C PRO A 306 10.99 -1.55 12.67
N TRP A 307 10.45 -0.51 12.01
CA TRP A 307 10.17 -0.54 10.59
C TRP A 307 11.44 -0.54 9.76
N SER A 308 12.33 0.39 10.04
CA SER A 308 13.66 0.45 9.45
C SER A 308 14.44 -0.84 9.68
N ALA A 309 14.43 -1.37 10.90
CA ALA A 309 15.10 -2.63 11.22
C ALA A 309 14.51 -3.82 10.42
N TRP A 310 13.20 -3.86 10.23
CA TRP A 310 12.54 -4.89 9.43
C TRP A 310 12.88 -4.78 7.93
N ILE A 311 12.95 -3.56 7.38
CA ILE A 311 13.40 -3.33 6.00
C ILE A 311 14.84 -3.83 5.85
N GLY A 312 15.73 -3.44 6.77
CA GLY A 312 17.13 -3.86 6.77
C GLY A 312 17.29 -5.39 6.76
N ARG A 313 16.52 -6.13 7.57
CA ARG A 313 16.52 -7.61 7.56
C ARG A 313 15.94 -8.22 6.28
N SER A 314 14.99 -7.54 5.64
CA SER A 314 14.32 -8.01 4.43
C SER A 314 15.14 -7.79 3.15
N LEU A 315 16.12 -6.89 3.21
CA LEU A 315 17.10 -6.63 2.17
C LEU A 315 18.23 -7.66 2.23
N LYS A 316 18.19 -8.68 1.36
CA LYS A 316 19.15 -9.81 1.41
C LYS A 316 20.46 -9.56 0.66
N ALA A 317 20.55 -8.50 -0.14
CA ALA A 317 21.69 -8.26 -1.04
C ALA A 317 21.89 -6.78 -1.39
N VAL A 318 21.96 -5.87 -0.42
CA VAL A 318 22.42 -4.50 -0.70
C VAL A 318 23.95 -4.50 -0.64
N ARG A 319 24.60 -4.95 -1.71
CA ARG A 319 26.07 -4.94 -1.79
C ARG A 319 26.65 -3.61 -2.26
N SER A 320 25.81 -2.67 -2.71
CA SER A 320 26.29 -1.42 -3.33
C SER A 320 25.33 -0.22 -3.30
N ALA A 321 24.09 -0.34 -2.83
CA ALA A 321 23.17 0.79 -2.87
C ALA A 321 23.56 1.85 -1.83
N SER A 322 23.98 3.03 -2.30
CA SER A 322 24.02 4.22 -1.46
C SER A 322 22.58 4.67 -1.19
N PRO A 323 22.26 5.09 0.04
CA PRO A 323 20.96 5.71 0.29
C PRO A 323 20.83 7.01 -0.52
N VAL A 324 19.61 7.53 -0.57
CA VAL A 324 19.42 8.95 -0.82
C VAL A 324 19.88 9.71 0.43
N ALA A 325 20.58 10.84 0.25
CA ALA A 325 20.93 11.71 1.36
C ALA A 325 19.65 12.08 2.14
N LEU A 326 19.66 11.83 3.44
CA LEU A 326 18.50 12.03 4.30
C LEU A 326 18.23 13.52 4.50
N SER A 327 17.42 14.13 3.62
CA SER A 327 16.88 15.47 3.87
C SER A 327 15.96 15.44 5.11
N PRO A 328 15.81 16.56 5.84
CA PRO A 328 14.98 16.60 7.05
C PRO A 328 13.54 16.05 6.86
N PRO A 329 12.85 16.29 5.73
CA PRO A 329 11.54 15.68 5.45
C PRO A 329 11.55 14.16 5.38
N ILE A 330 12.57 13.57 4.77
CA ILE A 330 12.70 12.11 4.63
C ILE A 330 13.07 11.46 5.97
N GLN A 331 13.87 12.14 6.80
CA GLN A 331 14.12 11.72 8.19
C GLN A 331 12.82 11.68 8.99
N ARG A 332 12.03 12.76 8.92
CA ARG A 332 10.75 12.87 9.62
C ARG A 332 9.75 11.80 9.16
N ARG A 333 9.64 11.57 7.85
CA ARG A 333 8.85 10.45 7.29
C ARG A 333 9.30 9.12 7.87
N THR A 334 10.59 8.81 7.81
CA THR A 334 11.15 7.54 8.31
C THR A 334 10.82 7.35 9.80
N ALA A 335 11.01 8.40 10.62
CA ALA A 335 10.68 8.38 12.04
C ALA A 335 9.18 8.16 12.31
N ALA A 336 8.30 8.80 11.54
CA ALA A 336 6.85 8.63 11.66
C ALA A 336 6.41 7.19 11.30
N LEU A 337 7.01 6.59 10.28
CA LEU A 337 6.76 5.19 9.90
C LEU A 337 7.27 4.19 10.95
N ASP A 338 8.42 4.47 11.54
CA ASP A 338 8.95 3.70 12.66
C ASP A 338 8.03 3.75 13.89
N GLU A 339 7.48 4.93 14.21
CA GLU A 339 6.53 5.09 15.30
C GLU A 339 5.22 4.34 15.00
N ILE A 340 4.68 4.42 13.78
CA ILE A 340 3.52 3.63 13.35
C ILE A 340 3.76 2.13 13.57
N ALA A 341 4.93 1.64 13.16
CA ALA A 341 5.27 0.23 13.34
C ALA A 341 5.42 -0.14 14.82
N ARG A 342 6.01 0.73 15.64
CA ARG A 342 6.11 0.54 17.10
C ARG A 342 4.72 0.39 17.74
N LEU A 343 3.78 1.25 17.38
CA LEU A 343 2.39 1.16 17.86
C LEU A 343 1.66 -0.08 17.36
N SER A 344 1.93 -0.50 16.12
CA SER A 344 1.34 -1.71 15.53
C SER A 344 1.88 -3.00 16.16
N LEU A 345 3.03 -2.94 16.83
CA LEU A 345 3.58 -4.05 17.60
C LEU A 345 3.01 -4.12 19.02
N SER A 346 2.66 -2.98 19.61
CA SER A 346 2.12 -2.89 20.97
C SER A 346 0.60 -2.95 21.06
N SER A 347 -0.10 -2.79 19.92
CA SER A 347 -1.56 -2.82 19.82
C SER A 347 -2.02 -3.80 18.74
N PRO A 348 -3.21 -4.42 18.87
CA PRO A 348 -3.83 -5.21 17.79
C PRO A 348 -4.17 -4.41 16.53
N LEU A 349 -3.83 -3.11 16.46
CA LEU A 349 -3.90 -2.30 15.26
C LEU A 349 -3.15 -2.96 14.09
N LYS A 350 -3.92 -3.53 13.17
CA LYS A 350 -3.41 -3.94 11.86
C LYS A 350 -3.27 -2.69 10.99
N ASN A 351 -2.16 -1.97 11.13
CA ASN A 351 -1.85 -0.93 10.15
C ASN A 351 -1.47 -1.60 8.82
N SER A 352 -2.29 -1.35 7.81
CA SER A 352 -2.09 -1.83 6.43
C SER A 352 -1.06 -0.98 5.68
N TYR A 353 0.12 -0.74 6.27
CA TYR A 353 1.20 -0.05 5.57
C TYR A 353 1.66 -0.90 4.35
N PRO A 354 2.11 -0.29 3.24
CA PRO A 354 2.33 -1.01 1.97
C PRO A 354 3.23 -2.23 2.08
N TYR A 355 4.27 -2.16 2.91
CA TYR A 355 5.22 -3.24 3.11
C TYR A 355 4.83 -4.24 4.21
N GLY A 356 3.64 -4.14 4.82
CA GLY A 356 3.08 -5.13 5.74
C GLY A 356 4.01 -5.59 6.87
N PHE A 357 3.86 -5.02 8.07
CA PHE A 357 4.57 -5.54 9.24
C PHE A 357 4.11 -6.97 9.57
N PRO A 358 5.00 -7.94 9.79
CA PRO A 358 4.59 -9.20 10.39
C PRO A 358 4.07 -8.88 11.81
N PRO A 359 2.83 -9.27 12.17
CA PRO A 359 2.42 -9.21 13.57
C PRO A 359 3.43 -9.99 14.42
N ALA A 360 3.70 -9.54 15.65
CA ALA A 360 4.61 -10.18 16.60
C ALA A 360 4.37 -11.70 16.77
N GLY A 361 3.18 -12.21 16.42
CA GLY A 361 2.85 -13.64 16.40
C GLY A 361 3.40 -14.48 15.23
N ARG A 362 4.05 -13.92 14.20
CA ARG A 362 4.57 -14.70 13.05
C ARG A 362 5.98 -15.23 13.21
N GLU A 363 6.79 -14.68 14.12
CA GLU A 363 8.07 -15.32 14.48
C GLU A 363 7.83 -16.74 15.02
N GLY A 364 6.71 -16.97 15.71
CA GLY A 364 6.32 -18.31 16.13
C GLY A 364 5.98 -19.26 14.97
N PHE A 365 5.46 -18.75 13.85
CA PHE A 365 5.17 -19.56 12.66
C PHE A 365 6.44 -19.84 11.84
N ALA A 366 7.30 -18.83 11.66
CA ALA A 366 8.59 -18.99 10.97
C ALA A 366 9.57 -19.87 11.77
N ARG A 367 9.62 -19.75 13.11
CA ARG A 367 10.40 -20.64 13.98
C ARG A 367 9.84 -22.07 13.99
N ARG A 368 8.51 -22.24 13.96
CA ARG A 368 7.88 -23.58 13.80
C ARG A 368 8.18 -24.21 12.44
N LEU A 369 8.19 -23.41 11.37
CA LEU A 369 8.58 -23.88 10.04
C LEU A 369 10.07 -24.22 9.96
N ALA A 370 10.94 -23.40 10.56
CA ALA A 370 12.38 -23.63 10.62
C ALA A 370 12.73 -24.87 11.48
N SER A 371 12.07 -25.04 12.63
CA SER A 371 12.17 -26.25 13.47
C SER A 371 11.72 -27.51 12.72
N ALA A 372 10.61 -27.44 11.97
CA ALA A 372 10.12 -28.56 11.16
C ALA A 372 11.04 -28.90 9.97
N LEU A 373 11.76 -27.90 9.42
CA LEU A 373 12.72 -28.09 8.33
C LEU A 373 14.08 -28.59 8.82
N VAL A 374 14.51 -28.21 10.03
CA VAL A 374 15.71 -28.75 10.67
C VAL A 374 15.53 -30.23 11.04
N HIS A 375 14.32 -30.65 11.47
CA HIS A 375 14.05 -32.07 11.74
C HIS A 375 13.92 -32.96 10.48
N ARG A 376 13.77 -32.39 9.28
CA ARG A 376 13.77 -33.17 8.02
C ARG A 376 15.13 -33.28 7.33
N ARG A 377 16.13 -32.47 7.72
CA ARG A 377 17.51 -32.57 7.16
C ARG A 377 18.43 -33.56 7.87
N PHE A 378 18.00 -34.19 8.97
CA PHE A 378 18.80 -35.17 9.71
C PHE A 378 18.36 -36.63 9.54
N ARG A 379 17.49 -36.96 8.57
CA ARG A 379 17.08 -38.36 8.30
C ARG A 379 17.42 -38.91 6.91
N SER A 380 18.19 -38.19 6.08
CA SER A 380 18.58 -38.69 4.74
C SER A 380 20.09 -38.76 4.47
N PHE A 381 20.93 -38.66 5.50
CA PHE A 381 22.37 -38.96 5.41
C PHE A 381 22.80 -39.81 6.60
N ALA A 382 22.27 -41.02 6.68
CA ALA A 382 22.86 -42.10 7.49
C ALA A 382 22.30 -43.45 7.02
N ARG A 383 22.93 -44.03 6.00
CA ARG A 383 23.36 -45.43 6.04
C ARG A 383 24.45 -45.65 4.98
N PRO A 384 25.66 -46.07 5.40
CA PRO A 384 26.71 -46.53 4.49
C PRO A 384 26.53 -48.02 4.14
N ARG A 385 26.93 -48.31 2.90
CA ARG A 385 27.11 -49.60 2.22
C ARG A 385 25.85 -50.35 1.80
#